data_AF-A0A1Q5Q4E1-F1
#
_entry.id   AF-A0A1Q5Q4E1-F1
#
_cell.length_a   1.000
_cell.length_b   1.000
_cell.length_c   1.000
_cell.angle_alpha   90.00
_cell.angle_beta   90.00
_cell.angle_gamma   90.00
#
_symmetry.space_group_name_H-M   'P 1'
#
loop_
_entity.id
_entity.type
_entity.pdbx_description
1 polymer ?
#
loop_
_entity_poly.entity_id
_entity_poly.type
_entity_poly.pdbx_seq_one_letter_code
_entity_poly.pdbx_strand_id
1 'polypeptide(L)' 'MAEPWLSADDIAAHLGVTKDTVYTWIAEKAMPAHKVGRLW' A
#
# COMPACT_ATOMS: atom_id res chain seq x y z
N MET A 1 8.45 -10.28 -15.55
CA MET A 1 8.06 -8.86 -15.73
C MET A 1 7.65 -8.39 -14.35
N ALA A 2 8.38 -7.45 -13.73
CA ALA A 2 8.03 -6.97 -12.39
C ALA A 2 6.82 -6.03 -12.52
N GLU A 3 5.72 -6.38 -11.85
CA GLU A 3 4.59 -5.48 -11.72
C GLU A 3 5.03 -4.18 -11.02
N PRO A 4 4.59 -3.00 -11.50
CA PRO A 4 4.94 -1.74 -10.87
C PRO A 4 4.31 -1.68 -9.46
N TRP A 5 5.08 -1.23 -8.47
CA TRP A 5 4.55 -0.98 -7.13
C TRP A 5 3.45 0.09 -7.21
N LEU A 6 2.24 -0.25 -6.74
CA LEU A 6 1.13 0.70 -6.64
C LEU A 6 1.18 1.46 -5.31
N SER A 7 0.74 2.72 -5.34
CA SER A 7 0.59 3.52 -4.12
C SER A 7 -0.56 2.99 -3.27
N ALA A 8 -0.52 3.27 -1.95
CA ALA A 8 -1.63 2.92 -1.07
C ALA A 8 -2.96 3.58 -1.49
N ASP A 9 -2.92 4.77 -2.10
CA ASP A 9 -4.09 5.41 -2.74
C ASP A 9 -4.65 4.60 -3.89
N ASP A 10 -3.79 4.13 -4.80
CA ASP A 10 -4.22 3.40 -5.98
C ASP A 10 -4.83 2.06 -5.60
N ILE A 11 -4.23 1.38 -4.61
CA ILE A 11 -4.76 0.13 -4.05
C ILE A 11 -6.12 0.38 -3.38
N ALA A 12 -6.24 1.46 -2.61
CA ALA A 12 -7.49 1.86 -1.96
C ALA A 12 -8.59 2.14 -3.00
N ALA A 13 -8.28 2.90 -4.04
CA ALA A 13 -9.21 3.21 -5.13
C ALA A 13 -9.60 1.97 -5.95
N HIS A 14 -8.66 1.06 -6.19
CA HIS A 14 -8.91 -0.18 -6.94
C HIS A 14 -9.79 -1.17 -6.17
N LEU A 15 -9.59 -1.28 -4.86
CA LEU A 15 -10.35 -2.19 -3.99
C LEU A 15 -11.62 -1.54 -3.40
N GLY A 16 -11.82 -0.24 -3.60
CA GLY A 16 -12.94 0.51 -3.02
C GLY A 16 -12.87 0.62 -1.50
N VAL A 17 -11.66 0.52 -0.93
CA VAL A 17 -11.41 0.63 0.52
C VAL A 17 -10.75 1.96 0.86
N THR A 18 -10.68 2.30 2.15
CA THR A 18 -9.93 3.49 2.57
C THR A 18 -8.45 3.17 2.70
N LYS A 19 -7.61 4.19 2.57
CA LYS A 19 -6.17 4.12 2.88
C LYS A 19 -5.88 3.53 4.26
N ASP A 20 -6.72 3.84 5.24
CA ASP A 20 -6.58 3.34 6.61
C ASP A 20 -6.74 1.81 6.69
N THR A 21 -7.69 1.26 5.93
CA THR A 21 -7.85 -0.19 5.78
C THR A 21 -6.62 -0.82 5.12
N VAL A 22 -6.05 -0.17 4.09
CA VAL A 22 -4.82 -0.64 3.44
C VAL A 22 -3.65 -0.64 4.44
N TYR A 23 -3.47 0.43 5.22
CA TYR A 23 -2.43 0.47 6.27
C TYR A 23 -2.65 -0.58 7.36
N THR A 24 -3.90 -0.81 7.76
CA THR A 24 -4.26 -1.88 8.71
C THR A 24 -3.86 -3.24 8.15
N TRP A 25 -4.09 -3.51 6.86
CA TRP A 25 -3.69 -4.77 6.25
C TRP A 25 -2.18 -4.91 6.08
N ILE A 26 -1.47 -3.82 5.82
CA ILE A 26 -0.01 -3.83 5.81
C ILE A 26 0.53 -4.19 7.20
N ALA A 27 -0.07 -3.64 8.27
CA ALA A 27 0.34 -3.91 9.65
C ALA A 27 -0.07 -5.31 10.15
N GLU A 28 -1.31 -5.72 9.91
CA GLU A 28 -1.90 -6.92 10.50
C GLU A 28 -1.83 -8.16 9.60
N LYS A 29 -1.87 -7.98 8.27
CA LYS A 29 -1.88 -9.09 7.30
C LYS A 29 -0.52 -9.31 6.62
N ALA A 30 0.53 -8.63 7.09
CA ALA A 30 1.88 -8.71 6.52
C ALA A 30 1.90 -8.53 4.99
N MET A 31 1.04 -7.65 4.48
CA MET A 31 0.93 -7.37 3.05
C MET A 31 2.27 -6.80 2.55
N PRO A 32 2.84 -7.30 1.43
CA PRO A 32 4.13 -6.84 0.93
C PRO A 32 4.02 -5.36 0.53
N ALA A 33 4.50 -4.50 1.41
CA ALA A 33 4.49 -3.06 1.22
C ALA A 33 5.89 -2.51 1.48
N HIS A 34 6.34 -1.66 0.56
CA HIS A 34 7.60 -0.96 0.70
C HIS A 34 7.32 0.50 1.05
N LYS A 35 7.62 0.90 2.29
CA LYS A 35 7.48 2.31 2.71
C LYS A 35 8.61 3.13 2.09
N VAL A 36 8.32 3.85 1.01
CA VAL A 36 9.25 4.83 0.44
C VAL A 36 9.19 6.11 1.29
N GLY A 37 10.32 6.48 1.91
CA GLY A 37 10.39 7.59 2.87
C GLY A 37 11.77 8.28 2.91
N ARG A 38 11.70 9.60 3.18
CA ARG A 38 12.70 10.68 3.09
C ARG A 38 14.20 10.31 3.01
N LEU A 39 14.81 10.65 1.86
CA LEU A 39 16.17 11.19 1.81
C LEU A 39 16.11 12.66 2.26
N TRP A 40 17.10 13.04 3.03
CA TRP A 40 17.25 14.25 3.83
C TRP A 40 17.62 15.44 2.95
#